data_AF-A0A2K1ZY61-F1
#
_entry.id   AF-A0A2K1ZY61-F1
#
_cell.length_a   1.000
_cell.length_b   1.000
_cell.length_c   1.000
_cell.angle_alpha   90.00
_cell.angle_beta   90.00
_cell.angle_gamma   90.00
#
_symmetry.space_group_name_H-M   'P 1'
#
loop_
_entity.id
_entity.type
_entity.pdbx_description
1 polymer ?
#
loop_
_entity_poly.entity_id
_entity_poly.type
_entity_poly.pdbx_seq_one_letter_code
_entity_poly.pdbx_strand_id
1 'polypeptide(L)'
;MVGEILNEATLSLSLWLSLSLKESRTKMVKQISLFWLIFVFSSITFSHARSLSLTLQPHAPKSFNPKNIQAAKSCPYTLVIKTSCTSTTYTRDKISLAFGDSYGNEVYMKRLDDPSSGTFERCSTDTFQINGPCVYDICYLYMLRTGYDGWKPESVKIYGPYTKTVKFNYNKFLPNGVWYGFNVCVRASLSTAIM
;
A
#
# COMPACT_ATOMS: atom_id res chain seq x y z
N MET A 1 25.29 -72.67 51.84
CA MET A 1 25.59 -72.56 50.40
C MET A 1 24.31 -72.29 49.60
N VAL A 2 23.52 -71.28 50.00
CA VAL A 2 22.29 -70.86 49.29
C VAL A 2 22.22 -69.33 49.26
N GLY A 3 22.71 -68.65 50.31
CA GLY A 3 22.77 -67.19 50.37
C GLY A 3 23.72 -66.52 49.36
N GLU A 4 24.86 -67.12 49.01
CA GLU A 4 25.82 -66.50 48.07
C GLU A 4 25.31 -66.49 46.61
N ILE A 5 24.62 -67.55 46.17
CA ILE A 5 24.15 -67.67 44.78
C ILE A 5 22.98 -66.70 44.51
N LEU A 6 22.13 -66.46 45.51
CA LEU A 6 21.03 -65.48 45.41
C LEU A 6 21.54 -64.04 45.32
N ASN A 7 22.71 -63.73 45.90
CA ASN A 7 23.26 -62.38 45.91
C ASN A 7 23.93 -62.01 44.57
N GLU A 8 24.60 -62.95 43.93
CA GLU A 8 25.19 -62.79 42.59
C GLU A 8 24.13 -62.59 41.49
N ALA A 9 23.05 -63.39 41.54
CA ALA A 9 21.96 -63.29 40.57
C ALA A 9 21.18 -61.96 40.68
N THR A 10 20.99 -61.44 41.90
CA THR A 10 20.29 -60.17 42.14
C THR A 10 21.14 -58.95 41.75
N LEU A 11 22.47 -59.01 41.95
CA LEU A 11 23.40 -57.98 41.46
C LEU A 11 23.46 -57.95 39.94
N SER A 12 23.50 -59.11 39.27
CA SER A 12 23.48 -59.19 37.81
C SER A 12 22.20 -58.61 37.20
N LEU A 13 21.03 -58.96 37.76
CA LEU A 13 19.74 -58.48 37.26
C LEU A 13 19.56 -56.98 37.47
N SER A 14 19.97 -56.46 38.64
CA SER A 14 19.91 -55.02 38.94
C SER A 14 20.87 -54.20 38.07
N LEU A 15 22.07 -54.71 37.79
CA LEU A 15 23.02 -54.07 36.87
C LEU A 15 22.45 -54.01 35.44
N TRP A 16 21.88 -55.12 34.95
CA TRP A 16 21.24 -55.19 33.63
C TRP A 16 20.05 -54.24 33.49
N LEU A 17 19.18 -54.18 34.51
CA LEU A 17 18.07 -53.22 34.55
C LEU A 17 18.57 -51.77 34.56
N SER A 18 19.64 -51.48 35.33
CA SER A 18 20.22 -50.13 35.39
C SER A 18 20.84 -49.68 34.06
N LEU A 19 21.51 -50.59 33.35
CA LEU A 19 22.11 -50.34 32.03
C LEU A 19 21.02 -50.14 30.96
N SER A 20 19.99 -51.00 30.97
CA SER A 20 18.83 -50.87 30.07
C SER A 20 18.06 -49.56 30.29
N LEU A 21 17.85 -49.15 31.54
CA LEU A 21 17.24 -47.86 31.89
C LEU A 21 18.12 -46.66 31.50
N LYS A 22 19.45 -46.79 31.54
CA LYS A 22 20.38 -45.72 31.12
C LYS A 22 20.41 -45.56 29.60
N GLU A 23 20.45 -46.67 28.86
CA GLU A 23 20.35 -46.74 27.39
C GLU A 23 19.03 -46.15 26.87
N SER A 24 17.91 -46.48 27.53
CA SER A 24 16.60 -45.92 27.19
C SER A 24 16.52 -44.42 27.47
N ARG A 25 17.06 -43.97 28.62
CA ARG A 25 17.12 -42.55 28.97
C ARG A 25 17.98 -41.74 27.99
N THR A 26 19.14 -42.24 27.56
CA THR A 26 20.00 -41.51 26.61
C THR A 26 19.36 -41.41 25.22
N LYS A 27 18.67 -42.47 24.75
CA LYS A 27 17.90 -42.43 23.49
C LYS A 27 16.76 -41.41 23.56
N MET A 28 16.02 -41.38 24.66
CA MET A 28 14.90 -40.46 24.87
C MET A 28 15.38 -38.99 24.96
N VAL A 29 16.47 -38.72 25.70
CA VAL A 29 17.06 -37.36 25.81
C VAL A 29 17.59 -36.88 24.47
N LYS A 30 18.22 -37.75 23.67
CA LYS A 30 18.71 -37.40 22.33
C LYS A 30 17.56 -37.09 21.37
N GLN A 31 16.45 -37.83 21.46
CA GLN A 31 15.26 -37.60 20.65
C GLN A 31 14.56 -36.28 21.04
N ILE A 32 14.40 -36.01 22.34
CA ILE A 32 13.86 -34.74 22.83
C ILE A 32 14.75 -33.56 22.42
N SER A 33 16.07 -33.70 22.50
CA SER A 33 17.03 -32.69 22.05
C SER A 33 16.92 -32.42 20.54
N LEU A 34 16.74 -33.46 19.73
CA LEU A 34 16.49 -33.32 18.29
C LEU A 34 15.19 -32.58 18.00
N PHE A 35 14.10 -32.90 18.70
CA PHE A 35 12.82 -32.22 18.55
C PHE A 35 12.89 -30.74 18.95
N TRP A 36 13.62 -30.42 20.03
CA TRP A 36 13.87 -29.02 20.42
C TRP A 36 14.69 -28.25 19.39
N LEU A 37 15.72 -28.86 18.80
CA LEU A 37 16.52 -28.24 17.73
C LEU A 37 15.65 -27.95 16.48
N ILE A 38 14.76 -28.86 16.11
CA ILE A 38 13.82 -28.66 14.99
C ILE A 38 12.79 -27.57 15.29
N PHE A 39 12.27 -27.51 16.52
CA PHE A 39 11.30 -26.50 16.94
C PHE A 39 11.89 -25.08 16.96
N VAL A 40 13.14 -24.93 17.42
CA VAL A 40 13.89 -23.67 17.38
C VAL A 40 14.20 -23.26 15.93
N PHE A 41 14.56 -24.21 15.06
CA PHE A 41 14.82 -23.90 13.65
C PHE A 41 13.55 -23.47 12.90
N SER A 42 12.42 -24.12 13.17
CA SER A 42 11.10 -23.77 12.63
C SER A 42 10.66 -22.36 13.02
N SER A 43 10.87 -21.97 14.28
CA SER A 43 10.47 -20.64 14.79
C SER A 43 11.36 -19.49 14.28
N ILE A 44 12.58 -19.77 13.80
CA ILE A 44 13.43 -18.77 13.11
C ILE A 44 12.97 -18.54 11.66
N THR A 45 12.27 -19.50 11.03
CA THR A 45 11.71 -19.34 9.68
C THR A 45 10.36 -18.64 9.64
N PHE A 46 9.79 -18.27 10.79
CA PHE A 46 8.67 -17.32 10.85
C PHE A 46 9.19 -15.92 10.52
N SER A 47 9.62 -15.77 9.28
CA SER A 47 9.92 -14.51 8.65
C SER A 47 8.70 -13.63 8.89
N HIS A 48 8.87 -12.60 9.69
CA HIS A 48 7.97 -11.47 9.68
C HIS A 48 7.89 -11.07 8.21
N ALA A 49 6.78 -11.39 7.54
CA ALA A 49 6.47 -10.83 6.25
C ALA A 49 6.30 -9.33 6.52
N ARG A 50 7.41 -8.59 6.50
CA ARG A 50 7.38 -7.16 6.27
C ARG A 50 6.81 -7.05 4.86
N SER A 51 5.49 -6.96 4.79
CA SER A 51 4.86 -6.34 3.64
C SER A 51 5.51 -4.97 3.53
N LEU A 52 6.42 -4.82 2.56
CA LEU A 52 6.79 -3.53 2.02
C LEU A 52 5.51 -2.96 1.40
N SER A 53 4.62 -2.46 2.26
CA SER A 53 3.64 -1.48 1.85
C SER A 53 4.49 -0.27 1.46
N LEU A 54 4.86 -0.20 0.17
CA LEU A 54 5.10 1.08 -0.49
C LEU A 54 3.80 1.85 -0.28
N THR A 55 3.68 2.50 0.87
CA THR A 55 2.66 3.49 1.15
C THR A 55 3.03 4.59 0.21
N LEU A 56 2.47 4.53 -1.00
CA LEU A 56 2.61 5.56 -2.00
C LEU A 56 2.02 6.81 -1.35
N GLN A 57 2.89 7.62 -0.76
CA GLN A 57 2.49 8.87 -0.14
C GLN A 57 2.41 9.92 -1.25
N PRO A 58 1.47 10.86 -1.13
CA PRO A 58 1.49 11.98 -2.04
C PRO A 58 2.78 12.78 -1.83
N HIS A 59 3.36 13.26 -2.92
CA HIS A 59 4.59 14.03 -2.93
C HIS A 59 4.49 15.16 -3.94
N ALA A 60 5.35 16.17 -3.77
CA ALA A 60 5.55 17.19 -4.78
C ALA A 60 6.57 16.68 -5.82
N PRO A 61 6.24 16.68 -7.12
CA PRO A 61 7.20 16.35 -8.15
C PRO A 61 8.23 17.48 -8.30
N LYS A 62 9.46 17.14 -8.74
CA LYS A 62 10.51 18.14 -9.02
C LYS A 62 10.09 19.16 -10.07
N SER A 63 9.36 18.69 -11.09
CA SER A 63 8.81 19.49 -12.17
C SER A 63 7.53 18.85 -12.68
N PHE A 64 6.46 19.62 -12.78
CA PHE A 64 5.21 19.17 -13.36
C PHE A 64 4.49 20.37 -13.97
N ASN A 65 4.17 20.27 -15.25
CA ASN A 65 3.45 21.30 -15.98
C ASN A 65 2.41 20.59 -16.85
N PRO A 66 1.15 20.53 -16.40
CA PRO A 66 0.12 19.82 -17.13
C PRO A 66 -0.19 20.57 -18.43
N LYS A 67 -0.38 19.81 -19.50
CA LYS A 67 -0.68 20.32 -20.83
C LYS A 67 -2.19 20.39 -21.00
N ASN A 68 -2.68 21.53 -21.47
CA ASN A 68 -4.05 21.64 -21.96
C ASN A 68 -4.09 21.11 -23.40
N ILE A 69 -4.22 19.79 -23.55
CA ILE A 69 -4.27 19.14 -24.86
C ILE A 69 -5.72 19.17 -25.35
N GLN A 70 -5.96 19.87 -26.46
CA GLN A 70 -7.18 19.69 -27.24
C GLN A 70 -7.07 18.35 -27.99
N ALA A 71 -7.69 17.29 -27.45
CA ALA A 71 -7.69 15.98 -28.11
C ALA A 71 -8.74 15.93 -29.21
N ALA A 72 -8.45 15.18 -30.28
CA ALA A 72 -9.40 14.89 -31.36
C ALA A 72 -10.66 14.15 -30.89
N LYS A 73 -10.57 13.46 -29.74
CA LYS A 73 -11.69 12.77 -29.08
C LYS A 73 -11.75 13.20 -27.61
N SER A 74 -12.95 13.57 -27.16
CA SER A 74 -13.24 13.93 -25.78
C SER A 74 -13.96 12.79 -25.07
N CYS A 75 -13.52 12.47 -23.84
CA CYS A 75 -14.13 11.48 -22.97
C CYS A 75 -14.73 12.16 -21.72
N PRO A 76 -15.93 11.73 -21.27
CA PRO A 76 -16.51 12.21 -20.03
C PRO A 76 -15.88 11.51 -18.83
N TYR A 77 -15.65 12.26 -17.75
CA TYR A 77 -15.17 11.76 -16.48
C TYR A 77 -16.04 12.26 -15.34
N THR A 78 -16.23 11.40 -14.34
CA THR A 78 -16.85 11.79 -13.06
C THR A 78 -15.79 11.76 -11.98
N LEU A 79 -15.56 12.89 -11.33
CA LEU A 79 -14.68 13.02 -10.18
C LEU A 79 -15.52 13.08 -8.92
N VAL A 80 -15.24 12.22 -7.95
CA VAL A 80 -15.86 12.27 -6.62
C VAL A 80 -14.78 12.58 -5.60
N ILE A 81 -14.82 13.78 -5.03
CA ILE A 81 -13.82 14.30 -4.09
C ILE A 81 -14.45 14.34 -2.71
N LYS A 82 -13.85 13.61 -1.77
CA LYS A 82 -14.25 13.65 -0.36
C LYS A 82 -13.31 14.57 0.40
N THR A 83 -13.85 15.57 1.09
CA THR A 83 -13.10 16.46 1.97
C THR A 83 -13.01 15.86 3.38
N SER A 84 -11.82 15.92 3.99
CA SER A 84 -11.63 15.37 5.33
C SER A 84 -12.43 16.14 6.38
N CYS A 85 -12.97 15.44 7.38
CA CYS A 85 -13.56 16.06 8.56
C CYS A 85 -12.56 16.86 9.42
N THR A 86 -11.27 16.67 9.18
CA THR A 86 -10.19 17.46 9.81
C THR A 86 -9.66 18.56 8.88
N SER A 87 -10.37 18.87 7.79
CA SER A 87 -10.08 20.02 6.93
C SER A 87 -10.50 21.34 7.60
N THR A 88 -10.12 22.45 6.99
CA THR A 88 -10.73 23.76 7.20
C THR A 88 -12.24 23.70 6.94
N THR A 89 -13.02 24.56 7.60
CA THR A 89 -14.49 24.54 7.52
C THR A 89 -14.99 24.71 6.10
N TYR A 90 -14.37 25.63 5.36
CA TYR A 90 -14.55 25.86 3.93
C TYR A 90 -13.20 26.34 3.35
N THR A 91 -13.09 26.36 2.02
CA THR A 91 -11.92 26.92 1.33
C THR A 91 -12.38 27.72 0.12
N ARG A 92 -11.79 28.90 -0.08
CA ARG A 92 -11.93 29.72 -1.29
C ARG A 92 -10.73 29.58 -2.20
N ASP A 93 -9.80 28.70 -1.84
CA ASP A 93 -8.58 28.48 -2.59
C ASP A 93 -8.89 27.89 -3.95
N LYS A 94 -8.11 28.27 -4.96
CA LYS A 94 -8.24 27.72 -6.30
C LYS A 94 -7.69 26.31 -6.31
N ILE A 95 -8.52 25.35 -6.70
CA ILE A 95 -8.11 23.95 -6.85
C ILE A 95 -8.03 23.60 -8.33
N SER A 96 -6.81 23.28 -8.78
CA SER A 96 -6.56 22.69 -10.09
C SER A 96 -6.21 21.21 -9.91
N LEU A 97 -6.45 20.41 -10.95
CA LEU A 97 -6.21 18.97 -10.92
C LEU A 97 -5.75 18.48 -12.29
N ALA A 98 -4.82 17.53 -12.31
CA ALA A 98 -4.36 16.85 -13.50
C ALA A 98 -4.19 15.35 -13.22
N PHE A 99 -4.69 14.50 -14.12
CA PHE A 99 -4.51 13.05 -14.05
C PHE A 99 -4.28 12.48 -15.44
N GLY A 100 -3.68 11.30 -15.49
CA GLY A 100 -3.37 10.66 -16.76
C GLY A 100 -2.84 9.26 -16.62
N ASP A 101 -2.42 8.72 -17.76
CA ASP A 101 -1.99 7.33 -17.92
C ASP A 101 -0.51 7.21 -18.32
N SER A 102 -0.05 5.96 -18.44
CA SER A 102 1.34 5.63 -18.82
C SER A 102 1.65 5.90 -20.30
N TYR A 103 0.64 6.19 -21.12
CA TYR A 103 0.77 6.49 -22.55
C TYR A 103 0.96 7.99 -22.82
N GLY A 104 0.88 8.83 -21.78
CA GLY A 104 1.04 10.27 -21.90
C GLY A 104 -0.26 11.02 -22.21
N ASN A 105 -1.41 10.36 -22.12
CA ASN A 105 -2.69 11.06 -22.15
C ASN A 105 -2.91 11.74 -20.79
N GLU A 106 -3.37 12.99 -20.81
CA GLU A 106 -3.56 13.81 -19.61
C GLU A 106 -4.86 14.60 -19.72
N VAL A 107 -5.62 14.60 -18.62
CA VAL A 107 -6.76 15.48 -18.41
C VAL A 107 -6.32 16.53 -17.40
N TYR A 108 -6.37 17.80 -17.79
CA TYR A 108 -6.03 18.93 -16.94
C TYR A 108 -7.23 19.85 -16.76
N MET A 109 -7.52 20.18 -15.50
CA MET A 109 -8.52 21.17 -15.14
C MET A 109 -7.90 22.30 -14.33
N LYS A 110 -7.98 23.50 -14.90
CA LYS A 110 -7.42 24.71 -14.31
C LYS A 110 -8.15 25.11 -13.03
N ARG A 111 -9.44 24.86 -12.93
CA ARG A 111 -10.27 25.24 -11.79
C ARG A 111 -11.43 24.26 -11.67
N LEU A 112 -11.52 23.57 -10.55
CA LEU A 112 -12.61 22.64 -10.22
C LEU A 112 -13.82 23.35 -9.63
N ASP A 113 -13.61 24.47 -8.92
CA ASP A 113 -14.67 25.13 -8.17
C ASP A 113 -15.59 25.99 -9.06
N ASP A 114 -16.89 25.87 -8.80
CA ASP A 114 -17.91 26.81 -9.23
C ASP A 114 -18.05 27.89 -8.12
N PRO A 115 -17.99 29.20 -8.43
CA PRO A 115 -17.95 30.27 -7.43
C PRO A 115 -19.14 30.32 -6.45
N SER A 116 -20.20 29.55 -6.69
CA SER A 116 -21.48 29.59 -5.97
C SER A 116 -21.83 28.34 -5.14
N SER A 117 -21.02 27.28 -5.16
CA SER A 117 -21.55 25.92 -4.89
C SER A 117 -21.28 25.33 -3.50
N GLY A 118 -20.60 26.01 -2.57
CA GLY A 118 -20.23 25.41 -1.28
C GLY A 118 -19.30 24.19 -1.41
N THR A 119 -18.57 24.09 -2.53
CA THR A 119 -17.66 22.97 -2.77
C THR A 119 -16.51 22.96 -1.78
N PHE A 120 -16.04 21.76 -1.44
CA PHE A 120 -14.88 21.53 -0.58
C PHE A 120 -15.07 21.91 0.88
N GLU A 121 -16.32 21.96 1.35
CA GLU A 121 -16.65 22.09 2.77
C GLU A 121 -16.12 20.90 3.60
N ARG A 122 -15.87 21.14 4.88
CA ARG A 122 -15.45 20.09 5.82
C ARG A 122 -16.44 18.94 5.82
N CYS A 123 -15.94 17.70 5.80
CA CYS A 123 -16.76 16.49 5.76
C CYS A 123 -17.67 16.35 4.52
N SER A 124 -17.52 17.19 3.48
CA SER A 124 -18.35 17.12 2.28
C SER A 124 -17.87 16.03 1.31
N THR A 125 -18.74 15.69 0.36
CA THR A 125 -18.37 14.97 -0.85
C THR A 125 -18.91 15.72 -2.05
N ASP A 126 -18.01 16.16 -2.92
CA ASP A 126 -18.31 16.95 -4.12
C ASP A 126 -18.12 16.10 -5.38
N THR A 127 -19.04 16.22 -6.33
CA THR A 127 -19.00 15.47 -7.59
C THR A 127 -18.90 16.41 -8.78
N PHE A 128 -17.95 16.17 -9.68
CA PHE A 128 -17.71 16.97 -10.87
C PHE A 128 -17.80 16.11 -12.12
N GLN A 129 -18.49 16.61 -13.15
CA GLN A 129 -18.56 15.98 -14.47
C GLN A 129 -17.74 16.81 -15.45
N ILE A 130 -16.69 16.20 -16.00
CA ILE A 130 -15.69 16.93 -16.78
C ILE A 130 -15.38 16.20 -18.07
N ASN A 131 -14.83 16.91 -19.03
CA ASN A 131 -14.45 16.37 -20.32
C ASN A 131 -12.95 16.60 -20.56
N GLY A 132 -12.30 15.64 -21.20
CA GLY A 132 -10.88 15.76 -21.56
C GLY A 132 -10.43 14.65 -22.51
N PRO A 133 -9.12 14.62 -22.85
CA PRO A 133 -8.54 13.53 -23.62
C PRO A 133 -8.84 12.17 -22.98
N CYS A 134 -9.08 11.17 -23.82
CA CYS A 134 -9.35 9.82 -23.35
C CYS A 134 -8.10 9.19 -22.74
N VAL A 135 -8.13 8.94 -21.43
CA VAL A 135 -7.13 8.17 -20.67
C VAL A 135 -7.59 6.74 -20.41
N TYR A 136 -6.63 5.81 -20.31
CA TYR A 136 -6.85 4.38 -20.08
C TYR A 136 -6.52 3.97 -18.64
N ASP A 137 -5.31 3.49 -18.36
CA ASP A 137 -4.91 3.10 -17.01
C ASP A 137 -4.42 4.31 -16.22
N ILE A 138 -5.33 5.03 -15.57
CA ILE A 138 -4.98 6.20 -14.75
C ILE A 138 -4.00 5.79 -13.67
N CYS A 139 -2.78 6.32 -13.74
CA CYS A 139 -1.67 5.94 -12.87
C CYS A 139 -1.05 7.11 -12.13
N TYR A 140 -1.49 8.34 -12.40
CA TYR A 140 -1.11 9.51 -11.61
C TYR A 140 -2.28 10.46 -11.42
N LEU A 141 -2.21 11.23 -10.35
CA LEU A 141 -3.09 12.33 -10.04
C LEU A 141 -2.31 13.37 -9.23
N TYR A 142 -2.26 14.59 -9.73
CA TYR A 142 -1.72 15.74 -9.02
C TYR A 142 -2.80 16.81 -8.83
N MET A 143 -2.76 17.49 -7.69
CA MET A 143 -3.62 18.62 -7.37
C MET A 143 -2.78 19.83 -7.00
N LEU A 144 -3.27 21.01 -7.36
CA LEU A 144 -2.65 22.29 -7.03
C LEU A 144 -3.66 23.13 -6.27
N ARG A 145 -3.31 23.51 -5.04
CA ARG A 145 -4.06 24.50 -4.27
C ARG A 145 -3.35 25.84 -4.36
N THR A 146 -4.09 26.91 -4.67
CA THR A 146 -3.58 28.28 -4.63
C THR A 146 -4.49 29.17 -3.80
N GLY A 147 -3.99 29.65 -2.67
CA GLY A 147 -4.71 30.55 -1.76
C GLY A 147 -4.26 30.40 -0.30
N TYR A 148 -5.04 30.99 0.60
CA TYR A 148 -4.67 31.17 2.01
C TYR A 148 -5.48 30.29 2.98
N ASP A 149 -6.66 29.81 2.58
CA ASP A 149 -7.59 29.16 3.51
C ASP A 149 -7.09 27.76 3.90
N GLY A 150 -6.39 27.08 2.99
CA GLY A 150 -5.98 25.69 3.17
C GLY A 150 -7.11 24.72 2.82
N TRP A 151 -6.74 23.48 2.52
CA TRP A 151 -7.71 22.42 2.25
C TRP A 151 -7.07 21.04 2.38
N LYS A 152 -7.83 20.09 2.95
CA LYS A 152 -7.42 18.70 3.18
C LYS A 152 -8.39 17.74 2.49
N PRO A 153 -8.10 17.31 1.26
CA PRO A 153 -8.86 16.22 0.64
C PRO A 153 -8.58 14.91 1.39
N GLU A 154 -9.63 14.13 1.64
CA GLU A 154 -9.50 12.76 2.14
C GLU A 154 -9.18 11.81 0.98
N SER A 155 -9.98 11.84 -0.08
CA SER A 155 -9.76 11.00 -1.26
C SER A 155 -10.38 11.58 -2.53
N VAL A 156 -9.83 11.18 -3.67
CA VAL A 156 -10.39 11.45 -5.00
C VAL A 156 -10.66 10.12 -5.70
N LYS A 157 -11.88 9.92 -6.17
CA LYS A 157 -12.25 8.81 -7.06
C LYS A 157 -12.49 9.33 -8.46
N ILE A 158 -11.98 8.62 -9.46
CA ILE A 158 -12.12 8.99 -10.88
C ILE A 158 -12.79 7.84 -11.61
N TYR A 159 -13.89 8.17 -12.30
CA TYR A 159 -14.62 7.28 -13.18
C TYR A 159 -14.46 7.78 -14.61
N GLY A 160 -14.26 6.88 -15.56
CA GLY A 160 -14.19 7.21 -16.98
C GLY A 160 -14.56 6.01 -17.86
N PRO A 161 -14.78 6.21 -19.16
CA PRO A 161 -15.35 5.20 -20.05
C PRO A 161 -14.40 4.04 -20.38
N TYR A 162 -13.09 4.29 -20.36
CA TYR A 162 -12.06 3.34 -20.78
C TYR A 162 -11.03 3.03 -19.68
N THR A 163 -11.32 3.46 -18.44
CA THR A 163 -10.48 3.25 -17.26
C THR A 163 -11.24 2.45 -16.21
N LYS A 164 -10.53 1.65 -15.42
CA LYS A 164 -11.08 1.19 -14.15
C LYS A 164 -11.24 2.37 -13.20
N THR A 165 -12.21 2.31 -12.31
CA THR A 165 -12.34 3.31 -11.25
C THR A 165 -11.10 3.30 -10.37
N VAL A 166 -10.43 4.45 -10.26
CA VAL A 166 -9.25 4.61 -9.41
C VAL A 166 -9.58 5.48 -8.21
N LYS A 167 -8.93 5.21 -7.08
CA LYS A 167 -9.05 6.00 -5.85
C LYS A 167 -7.67 6.39 -5.33
N PHE A 168 -7.46 7.69 -5.15
CA PHE A 168 -6.27 8.25 -4.53
C PHE A 168 -6.61 8.75 -3.12
N ASN A 169 -5.89 8.30 -2.10
CA ASN A 169 -6.12 8.67 -0.71
C ASN A 169 -5.08 9.70 -0.25
N TYR A 170 -5.46 10.97 -0.11
CA TYR A 170 -4.57 12.04 0.31
C TYR A 170 -4.50 12.14 1.84
N ASN A 171 -5.65 12.43 2.47
CA ASN A 171 -5.81 12.72 3.90
C ASN A 171 -4.68 13.60 4.50
N LYS A 172 -4.19 14.58 3.71
CA LYS A 172 -3.14 15.54 4.07
C LYS A 172 -3.51 16.91 3.51
N PHE A 173 -3.12 17.98 4.20
CA PHE A 173 -3.30 19.34 3.68
C PHE A 173 -2.44 19.53 2.43
N LEU A 174 -3.03 20.12 1.37
CA LEU A 174 -2.27 20.43 0.17
C LEU A 174 -1.37 21.65 0.41
N PRO A 175 -0.08 21.59 0.01
CA PRO A 175 0.80 22.77 0.03
C PRO A 175 0.25 23.86 -0.89
N ASN A 176 0.56 25.12 -0.58
CA ASN A 176 0.17 26.25 -1.41
C ASN A 176 1.11 26.39 -2.61
N GLY A 177 0.57 26.55 -3.81
CA GLY A 177 1.34 26.89 -5.02
C GLY A 177 2.24 25.76 -5.56
N VAL A 178 2.08 24.53 -5.06
CA VAL A 178 2.88 23.38 -5.49
C VAL A 178 1.95 22.22 -5.88
N TRP A 179 2.23 21.60 -7.02
CA TRP A 179 1.57 20.36 -7.42
C TRP A 179 1.88 19.25 -6.44
N TYR A 180 0.87 18.56 -5.95
CA TYR A 180 1.03 17.54 -4.90
C TYR A 180 0.11 16.35 -5.17
N GLY A 181 0.64 15.14 -5.09
CA GLY A 181 -0.13 13.94 -5.44
C GLY A 181 0.70 12.70 -5.71
N PHE A 182 0.16 11.82 -6.54
CA PHE A 182 0.63 10.45 -6.75
C PHE A 182 1.08 10.27 -8.18
N ASN A 183 2.15 9.50 -8.37
CA ASN A 183 2.56 9.01 -9.68
C ASN A 183 3.13 7.60 -9.54
N VAL A 184 2.37 6.61 -10.00
CA VAL A 184 2.75 5.19 -10.09
C VAL A 184 2.71 4.70 -11.52
N CYS A 185 2.83 5.61 -12.47
CA CYS A 185 3.01 5.21 -13.84
C CYS A 185 4.35 4.47 -13.93
N VAL A 186 4.27 3.15 -13.99
CA VAL A 186 5.34 2.37 -14.58
C VAL A 186 5.38 2.89 -16.00
N ARG A 187 6.42 3.67 -16.34
CA ARG A 187 6.65 4.02 -17.73
C ARG A 187 6.61 2.70 -18.46
N ALA A 188 5.65 2.53 -19.38
CA ALA A 188 5.83 1.56 -20.42
C ALA A 188 7.17 1.96 -21.03
N SER A 189 8.22 1.22 -20.71
CA SER A 189 9.42 1.23 -21.53
C SER A 189 8.87 1.10 -22.93
N LEU A 190 9.05 2.14 -23.76
CA LEU A 190 8.86 1.99 -25.18
C LEU A 190 9.73 0.79 -25.55
N SER A 191 9.10 -0.38 -25.66
CA SER A 191 9.61 -1.50 -26.42
C SER A 191 9.58 -1.02 -27.87
N THR A 192 10.50 -0.12 -28.17
CA THR A 192 10.83 0.34 -29.51
C THR A 192 12.36 0.31 -29.58
N ALA A 193 12.86 -0.91 -29.41
CA ALA A 193 13.95 -1.43 -30.20
C ALA A 193 13.58 -2.89 -30.50
N ILE A 194 12.67 -3.08 -31.47
CA ILE A 194 12.55 -4.35 -32.19
C ILE A 194 13.20 -4.10 -33.56
N MET A 195 13.98 -5.09 -33.99
CA MET A 195 14.75 -5.26 -35.23
C MET A 195 16.21 -4.83 -35.16
#